data_AF-A0A077L5T6-F1
#
_entry.id   AF-A0A077L5T6-F1
#
_cell.length_a   1.000
_cell.length_b   1.000
_cell.length_c   1.000
_cell.angle_alpha   90.00
_cell.angle_beta   90.00
_cell.angle_gamma   90.00
#
_symmetry.space_group_name_H-M   'P 1'
#
loop_
_entity.id
_entity.type
_entity.pdbx_description
1 polymer ?
#
loop_
_entity_poly.entity_id
_entity_poly.type
_entity_poly.pdbx_seq_one_letter_code
_entity_poly.pdbx_strand_id
1 'polypeptide(L)'
;MKIKKSLLFLTPFLLSVSVVSISCSIKSKEFYDDLELNDTFVINKSEYNKVGKIFDKKIQYKKIVNWETQEVKTVEETLWEFFSGIEGTVESIADGDTLTVKVDKQLSTNKGIPKKGQLVKVRIPLIDTLEQNTSDVKEREKKLSHLDWDYVKSIIPIGSKVRLISDNLSNNSYDRIVSYVFFGQNFEKNFSIEMLANGWTLPRIGKDEFKTFTFDFKKDLKSSVASYLIPFAAYAFNFGYTNKKGFYAKEGVNITLNNKEENIKFNYPQDLSNEYKSHGEDLMNDAYRFLYPFNIERNKRKIFLNKENNFYEFLRFVNKK
;
A
#
# COMPACT_ATOMS: atom_id res chain seq x y z
N MET A 1 -67.64 -47.06 -31.92
CA MET A 1 -66.45 -47.30 -32.75
C MET A 1 -66.18 -46.08 -33.64
N LYS A 2 -65.25 -45.20 -33.22
CA LYS A 2 -64.66 -44.13 -34.05
C LYS A 2 -63.28 -43.83 -33.44
N ILE A 3 -62.24 -44.29 -34.14
CA ILE A 3 -60.83 -44.04 -33.83
C ILE A 3 -60.54 -42.58 -34.20
N LYS A 4 -60.05 -41.76 -33.26
CA LYS A 4 -59.50 -40.44 -33.55
C LYS A 4 -58.03 -40.39 -33.14
N LYS A 5 -57.27 -39.78 -34.05
CA LYS A 5 -55.83 -39.87 -34.25
C LYS A 5 -55.04 -39.19 -33.13
N SER A 6 -53.95 -39.86 -32.77
CA SER A 6 -52.82 -39.32 -32.02
C SER A 6 -52.18 -38.15 -32.76
N LEU A 7 -51.94 -37.04 -32.08
CA LEU A 7 -51.00 -35.99 -32.50
C LEU A 7 -49.89 -35.96 -31.46
N LEU A 8 -48.74 -36.55 -31.80
CA LEU A 8 -47.49 -36.39 -31.06
C LEU A 8 -46.99 -34.95 -31.25
N PHE A 9 -46.98 -34.16 -30.19
CA PHE A 9 -46.18 -32.95 -30.12
C PHE A 9 -44.74 -33.33 -29.74
N LEU A 10 -43.84 -33.27 -30.72
CA LEU A 10 -42.40 -33.26 -30.50
C LEU A 10 -42.00 -31.88 -29.97
N THR A 11 -41.75 -31.77 -28.67
CA THR A 11 -41.07 -30.62 -28.07
C THR A 11 -39.57 -30.70 -28.37
N PRO A 12 -38.93 -29.67 -28.94
CA PRO A 12 -37.48 -29.65 -29.05
C PRO A 12 -36.87 -29.41 -27.67
N PHE A 13 -36.00 -30.34 -27.24
CA PHE A 13 -35.08 -30.13 -26.14
C PHE A 13 -34.12 -29.00 -26.52
N LEU A 14 -34.39 -27.78 -26.06
CA LEU A 14 -33.41 -26.71 -26.07
C LEU A 14 -32.36 -27.07 -25.02
N LEU A 15 -31.28 -27.71 -25.45
CA LEU A 15 -30.04 -27.81 -24.69
C LEU A 15 -29.51 -26.38 -24.54
N SER A 16 -29.84 -25.74 -23.42
CA SER A 16 -29.18 -24.52 -22.98
C SER A 16 -27.74 -24.89 -22.69
N VAL A 17 -26.86 -24.73 -23.68
CA VAL A 17 -25.43 -24.80 -23.45
C VAL A 17 -25.12 -23.69 -22.46
N SER A 18 -24.83 -24.06 -21.23
CA SER A 18 -24.32 -23.13 -20.25
C SER A 18 -23.00 -22.61 -20.82
N VAL A 19 -23.03 -21.40 -21.36
CA VAL A 19 -21.81 -20.66 -21.66
C VAL A 19 -21.20 -20.39 -20.30
N VAL A 20 -20.30 -21.28 -19.86
CA VAL A 20 -19.39 -21.01 -18.76
C VAL A 20 -18.55 -19.85 -19.24
N SER A 21 -18.92 -18.65 -18.80
CA SER A 21 -18.09 -17.46 -18.94
C SER A 21 -16.85 -17.68 -18.08
N ILE A 22 -15.85 -18.35 -18.66
CA ILE A 22 -14.51 -18.40 -18.07
C ILE A 22 -14.04 -16.95 -18.06
N SER A 23 -14.10 -16.37 -16.86
CA SER A 23 -13.81 -14.98 -16.61
C SER A 23 -12.44 -14.61 -17.18
N CYS A 24 -12.41 -13.81 -18.25
CA CYS A 24 -11.19 -13.19 -18.76
C CYS A 24 -10.46 -12.38 -17.68
N SER A 25 -11.11 -12.01 -16.57
CA SER A 25 -10.49 -11.27 -15.46
C SER A 25 -9.56 -12.12 -14.58
N ILE A 26 -9.79 -13.44 -14.50
CA ILE A 26 -8.94 -14.34 -13.68
C ILE A 26 -7.60 -14.53 -14.38
N LYS A 27 -7.62 -14.84 -15.69
CA LYS A 27 -6.40 -14.95 -16.51
C LYS A 27 -5.59 -13.66 -16.54
N SER A 28 -6.25 -12.50 -16.58
CA SER A 28 -5.55 -11.21 -16.54
C SER A 28 -4.96 -10.91 -15.16
N LYS A 29 -5.61 -11.34 -14.07
CA LYS A 29 -5.06 -11.22 -12.72
C LYS A 29 -3.81 -12.09 -12.55
N GLU A 30 -3.91 -13.38 -12.86
CA GLU A 30 -2.80 -14.33 -12.79
C GLU A 30 -1.59 -13.82 -13.59
N PHE A 31 -1.82 -13.31 -14.80
CA PHE A 31 -0.76 -12.71 -15.61
C PHE A 31 0.03 -11.59 -14.91
N TYR A 32 -0.65 -10.65 -14.24
CA TYR A 32 0.04 -9.55 -13.56
C TYR A 32 0.65 -9.97 -12.22
N ASP A 33 0.06 -10.96 -11.55
CA ASP A 33 0.63 -11.57 -10.35
C ASP A 33 1.90 -12.37 -10.65
N ASP A 34 2.04 -12.93 -11.85
CA ASP A 34 3.22 -13.68 -12.28
C ASP A 34 4.39 -12.79 -12.73
N LEU A 35 4.20 -11.46 -12.87
CA LEU A 35 5.30 -10.56 -13.28
C LEU A 35 6.39 -10.48 -12.20
N GLU A 36 7.54 -11.07 -12.46
CA GLU A 36 8.66 -11.11 -11.52
C GLU A 36 9.32 -9.74 -11.28
N LEU A 37 9.84 -9.58 -10.06
CA LEU A 37 10.79 -8.51 -9.74
C LEU A 37 12.20 -8.97 -10.15
N ASN A 38 13.13 -8.04 -10.30
CA ASN A 38 14.52 -8.43 -10.53
C ASN A 38 15.18 -8.99 -9.24
N ASP A 39 16.37 -9.54 -9.42
CA ASP A 39 17.23 -10.13 -8.39
C ASP A 39 17.63 -9.18 -7.25
N THR A 40 17.45 -7.87 -7.40
CA THR A 40 17.72 -6.90 -6.33
C THR A 40 16.70 -6.97 -5.18
N PHE A 41 15.55 -7.63 -5.40
CA PHE A 41 14.53 -7.88 -4.38
C PHE A 41 14.64 -9.31 -3.84
N VAL A 42 14.86 -9.43 -2.52
CA VAL A 42 15.16 -10.72 -1.86
C VAL A 42 13.93 -11.54 -1.47
N ILE A 43 12.73 -11.01 -1.68
CA ILE A 43 11.46 -11.71 -1.44
C ILE A 43 10.50 -11.46 -2.60
N ASN A 44 9.55 -12.37 -2.80
CA ASN A 44 8.51 -12.18 -3.81
C ASN A 44 7.50 -11.11 -3.34
N LYS A 45 6.97 -10.30 -4.27
CA LYS A 45 5.93 -9.29 -3.99
C LYS A 45 4.69 -9.88 -3.29
N SER A 46 4.37 -11.15 -3.51
CA SER A 46 3.27 -11.85 -2.83
C SER A 46 3.52 -12.11 -1.34
N GLU A 47 4.78 -12.12 -0.92
CA GLU A 47 5.19 -12.19 0.49
C GLU A 47 5.24 -10.81 1.15
N TYR A 48 4.31 -9.92 0.80
CA TYR A 48 4.25 -8.53 1.28
C TYR A 48 4.25 -8.41 2.82
N ASN A 49 3.74 -9.42 3.52
CA ASN A 49 3.72 -9.49 4.98
C ASN A 49 5.11 -9.77 5.61
N LYS A 50 6.15 -9.97 4.78
CA LYS A 50 7.54 -10.17 5.20
C LYS A 50 8.48 -9.10 4.64
N VAL A 51 7.95 -8.00 4.10
CA VAL A 51 8.70 -6.94 3.41
C VAL A 51 9.83 -6.32 4.25
N GLY A 52 9.73 -6.34 5.58
CA GLY A 52 10.81 -5.92 6.47
C GLY A 52 12.11 -6.70 6.27
N LYS A 53 12.07 -7.96 5.83
CA LYS A 53 13.26 -8.80 5.59
C LYS A 53 14.19 -8.24 4.52
N ILE A 54 13.68 -7.41 3.61
CA ILE A 54 14.51 -6.72 2.62
C ILE A 54 15.57 -5.86 3.31
N PHE A 55 15.20 -5.26 4.44
CA PHE A 55 16.05 -4.29 5.12
C PHE A 55 17.15 -4.92 5.99
N ASP A 56 17.11 -6.25 6.17
CA ASP A 56 18.20 -7.03 6.77
C ASP A 56 19.39 -7.19 5.80
N LYS A 57 19.21 -6.86 4.51
CA LYS A 57 20.29 -6.87 3.51
C LYS A 57 21.41 -5.92 3.94
N LYS A 58 22.63 -6.47 4.00
CA LYS A 58 23.86 -5.70 4.17
C LYS A 58 24.29 -5.07 2.85
N ILE A 59 24.76 -3.83 2.93
CA ILE A 59 25.29 -3.08 1.80
C ILE A 59 26.65 -2.48 2.18
N GLN A 60 27.49 -2.24 1.17
CA GLN A 60 28.74 -1.52 1.34
C GLN A 60 28.67 -0.18 0.61
N TYR A 61 28.99 0.90 1.30
CA TYR A 61 28.98 2.24 0.72
C TYR A 61 29.95 3.18 1.43
N LYS A 62 30.27 4.30 0.78
CA LYS A 62 31.13 5.34 1.33
C LYS A 62 30.31 6.26 2.24
N LYS A 63 30.74 6.42 3.49
CA LYS A 63 30.10 7.25 4.52
C LYS A 63 31.13 8.21 5.12
N ILE A 64 30.73 9.46 5.34
CA ILE A 64 31.52 10.40 6.14
C ILE A 64 31.44 9.94 7.59
N VAL A 65 32.55 9.49 8.16
CA VAL A 65 32.63 9.01 9.54
C VAL A 65 33.07 10.10 10.51
N ASN A 66 33.77 11.12 10.01
CA ASN A 66 34.17 12.30 10.77
C ASN A 66 33.79 13.56 9.99
N TRP A 67 32.86 14.34 10.53
CA TRP A 67 32.35 15.56 9.90
C TRP A 67 33.33 16.73 9.96
N GLU A 68 34.24 16.75 10.93
CA GLU A 68 35.24 17.81 11.08
C GLU A 68 36.38 17.64 10.08
N THR A 69 36.83 16.40 9.85
CA THR A 69 37.91 16.08 8.91
C THR A 69 37.41 15.70 7.52
N GLN A 70 36.10 15.55 7.33
CA GLN A 70 35.49 14.99 6.11
C GLN A 70 36.02 13.60 5.76
N GLU A 71 36.47 12.82 6.76
CA GLU A 71 36.99 11.48 6.56
C GLU A 71 35.88 10.55 6.03
N VAL A 72 36.11 9.96 4.85
CA VAL A 72 35.19 9.02 4.21
C VAL A 72 35.74 7.60 4.37
N LYS A 73 34.92 6.68 4.90
CA LYS A 73 35.23 5.25 4.97
C LYS A 73 34.19 4.44 4.22
N THR A 74 34.63 3.31 3.66
CA THR A 74 33.71 2.25 3.25
C THR A 74 33.22 1.57 4.52
N VAL A 75 31.90 1.57 4.72
CA VAL A 75 31.24 0.89 5.84
C VAL A 75 30.36 -0.23 5.29
N GLU A 76 30.16 -1.27 6.09
CA GLU A 76 29.18 -2.31 5.85
C GLU A 76 28.05 -2.15 6.88
N GLU A 77 26.85 -1.81 6.42
CA GLU A 77 25.68 -1.58 7.25
C GLU A 77 24.47 -2.28 6.61
N THR A 78 23.49 -2.64 7.43
CA THR A 78 22.16 -3.06 6.96
C THR A 78 21.40 -1.89 6.34
N LEU A 79 20.39 -2.17 5.52
CA LEU A 79 19.52 -1.10 5.02
C LEU A 79 18.75 -0.41 6.17
N TRP A 80 18.49 -1.11 7.28
CA TRP A 80 17.97 -0.49 8.51
C TRP A 80 18.86 0.65 9.00
N GLU A 81 20.17 0.43 9.05
CA GLU A 81 21.16 1.42 9.50
C GLU A 81 21.38 2.52 8.45
N PHE A 82 21.41 2.14 7.16
CA PHE A 82 21.54 3.06 6.03
C PHE A 82 20.43 4.11 6.02
N PHE A 83 19.17 3.68 6.17
CA PHE A 83 18.00 4.55 6.26
C PHE A 83 17.73 5.07 7.69
N SER A 84 18.80 5.20 8.47
CA SER A 84 18.81 5.85 9.78
C SER A 84 17.82 5.26 10.79
N GLY A 85 17.61 3.95 10.79
CA GLY A 85 16.53 3.32 11.53
C GLY A 85 16.52 3.59 13.04
N ILE A 86 15.31 3.64 13.60
CA ILE A 86 15.06 3.73 15.04
C ILE A 86 14.03 2.68 15.45
N GLU A 87 14.17 2.13 16.64
CA GLU A 87 13.15 1.30 17.27
C GLU A 87 12.47 2.09 18.39
N GLY A 88 11.18 1.85 18.58
CA GLY A 88 10.41 2.52 19.61
C GLY A 88 9.11 1.84 19.96
N THR A 89 8.37 2.48 20.84
CA THR A 89 7.06 2.04 21.34
C THR A 89 5.98 3.02 20.88
N VAL A 90 4.88 2.52 20.34
CA VAL A 90 3.71 3.35 19.99
C VAL A 90 3.06 3.87 21.28
N GLU A 91 3.01 5.19 21.46
CA GLU A 91 2.40 5.84 22.62
C GLU A 91 0.98 6.32 22.32
N SER A 92 0.75 6.79 21.09
CA SER A 92 -0.57 7.25 20.66
C SER A 92 -0.76 7.12 19.16
N ILE A 93 -2.02 7.08 18.72
CA ILE A 93 -2.44 7.03 17.32
C ILE A 93 -3.41 8.19 17.14
N ALA A 94 -3.06 9.15 16.28
CA ALA A 94 -3.84 10.37 16.09
C ALA A 94 -4.96 10.16 15.06
N ASP A 95 -4.65 9.48 13.97
CA ASP A 95 -5.53 9.13 12.85
C ASP A 95 -4.98 7.85 12.18
N GLY A 96 -5.49 7.50 11.00
CA GLY A 96 -5.12 6.26 10.33
C GLY A 96 -3.71 6.23 9.71
N ASP A 97 -3.03 7.38 9.57
CA ASP A 97 -1.69 7.48 8.97
C ASP A 97 -0.67 8.25 9.86
N THR A 98 -1.07 8.65 11.07
CA THR A 98 -0.25 9.43 12.00
C THR A 98 -0.24 8.82 13.39
N LEU A 99 0.97 8.59 13.92
CA LEU A 99 1.18 8.04 15.25
C LEU A 99 2.31 8.74 16.00
N THR A 100 2.36 8.57 17.33
CA THR A 100 3.47 9.03 18.17
C THR A 100 4.24 7.84 18.69
N VAL A 101 5.56 7.86 18.52
CA VAL A 101 6.47 6.81 18.99
C VAL A 101 7.43 7.37 20.03
N LYS A 102 7.62 6.64 21.13
CA LYS A 102 8.73 6.86 22.05
C LYS A 102 9.94 6.07 21.59
N VAL A 103 11.04 6.77 21.33
CA VAL A 103 12.28 6.16 20.85
C VAL A 103 12.91 5.31 21.94
N ASP A 104 13.14 4.03 21.67
CA ASP A 104 13.78 3.08 22.58
C ASP A 104 15.25 2.87 22.23
N LYS A 105 15.58 2.82 20.93
CA LYS A 105 16.91 2.53 20.40
C LYS A 105 17.14 3.20 19.05
N GLN A 106 18.34 3.70 18.84
CA GLN A 106 18.81 4.16 17.53
C GLN A 106 19.63 3.04 16.88
N LEU A 107 19.40 2.77 15.60
CA LEU A 107 20.18 1.79 14.83
C LEU A 107 21.35 2.47 14.11
N SER A 108 21.24 3.76 13.83
CA SER A 108 22.27 4.54 13.16
C SER A 108 22.82 5.67 14.04
N THR A 109 24.06 6.06 13.76
CA THR A 109 24.77 7.16 14.43
C THR A 109 24.70 8.48 13.65
N ASN A 110 23.90 8.55 12.57
CA ASN A 110 23.77 9.76 11.78
C ASN A 110 23.27 10.94 12.64
N LYS A 111 23.75 12.15 12.33
CA LYS A 111 23.29 13.38 12.99
C LYS A 111 21.81 13.62 12.69
N GLY A 112 21.09 14.20 13.66
CA GLY A 112 19.68 14.56 13.51
C GLY A 112 18.68 13.43 13.79
N ILE A 113 19.15 12.21 14.09
CA ILE A 113 18.26 11.12 14.49
C ILE A 113 17.70 11.38 15.89
N PRO A 114 16.38 11.22 16.10
CA PRO A 114 15.75 11.28 17.42
C PRO A 114 16.42 10.36 18.45
N LYS A 115 16.65 10.89 19.66
CA LYS A 115 17.36 10.21 20.75
C LYS A 115 16.42 9.34 21.58
N LYS A 116 16.98 8.31 22.24
CA LYS A 116 16.26 7.49 23.22
C LYS A 116 15.50 8.35 24.23
N GLY A 117 14.23 8.01 24.46
CA GLY A 117 13.31 8.71 25.35
C GLY A 117 12.54 9.85 24.70
N GLN A 118 12.93 10.32 23.51
CA GLN A 118 12.17 11.35 22.79
C GLN A 118 10.86 10.79 22.22
N LEU A 119 9.82 11.63 22.20
CA LEU A 119 8.58 11.38 21.48
C LEU A 119 8.71 11.96 20.07
N VAL A 120 8.38 11.14 19.08
CA VAL A 120 8.37 11.55 17.67
C VAL A 120 6.99 11.35 17.09
N LYS A 121 6.45 12.40 16.47
CA LYS A 121 5.21 12.33 15.70
C LYS A 121 5.57 11.89 14.28
N VAL A 122 4.99 10.78 13.84
CA VAL A 122 5.29 10.14 12.56
C VAL A 122 4.10 10.33 11.62
N ARG A 123 4.34 10.85 10.41
CA ARG A 123 3.42 10.71 9.28
C ARG A 123 3.89 9.50 8.46
N ILE A 124 2.99 8.57 8.21
CA ILE A 124 3.30 7.33 7.53
C ILE A 124 3.06 7.52 6.02
N PRO A 125 4.10 7.38 5.16
CA PRO A 125 3.96 7.61 3.72
C PRO A 125 3.32 6.40 3.00
N LEU A 126 3.18 6.53 1.67
CA LEU A 126 2.62 5.55 0.71
C LEU A 126 1.10 5.38 0.75
N ILE A 127 0.42 5.91 1.76
CA ILE A 127 -1.03 5.84 1.92
C ILE A 127 -1.55 7.19 2.41
N ASP A 128 -2.86 7.36 2.39
CA ASP A 128 -3.57 8.47 3.03
C ASP A 128 -4.92 7.92 3.50
N THR A 129 -5.20 8.01 4.80
CA THR A 129 -6.44 7.51 5.38
C THR A 129 -7.51 8.60 5.42
N LEU A 130 -8.76 8.21 5.66
CA LEU A 130 -9.83 9.19 5.81
C LEU A 130 -9.60 10.04 7.07
N GLU A 131 -9.94 11.33 6.99
CA GLU A 131 -9.66 12.29 8.06
C GLU A 131 -10.65 12.14 9.24
N GLN A 132 -10.15 12.27 10.48
CA GLN A 132 -10.98 12.21 11.70
C GLN A 132 -11.08 13.54 12.44
N ASN A 133 -9.98 14.29 12.47
CA ASN A 133 -9.77 15.39 13.41
C ASN A 133 -9.72 16.77 12.75
N THR A 134 -10.09 16.85 11.48
CA THR A 134 -10.11 18.11 10.72
C THR A 134 -11.51 18.72 10.77
N SER A 135 -11.61 20.02 11.11
CA SER A 135 -12.87 20.71 11.41
C SER A 135 -13.90 20.68 10.29
N ASP A 136 -13.43 20.59 9.04
CA ASP A 136 -14.27 20.76 7.87
C ASP A 136 -14.57 19.45 7.14
N VAL A 137 -14.29 18.30 7.76
CA VAL A 137 -14.53 16.97 7.20
C VAL A 137 -16.01 16.62 7.20
N LYS A 138 -16.48 15.93 6.14
CA LYS A 138 -17.89 15.50 6.07
C LYS A 138 -18.16 14.47 7.18
N GLU A 139 -19.34 14.53 7.82
CA GLU A 139 -19.67 13.57 8.90
C GLU A 139 -19.56 12.11 8.43
N ARG A 140 -19.92 11.83 7.16
CA ARG A 140 -19.74 10.51 6.54
C ARG A 140 -18.29 10.05 6.47
N GLU A 141 -17.39 10.92 6.02
CA GLU A 141 -15.94 10.66 6.00
C GLU A 141 -15.42 10.39 7.41
N LYS A 142 -15.85 11.18 8.40
CA LYS A 142 -15.50 10.99 9.81
C LYS A 142 -15.98 9.66 10.39
N LYS A 143 -17.18 9.19 10.03
CA LYS A 143 -17.64 7.85 10.47
C LYS A 143 -16.89 6.72 9.80
N LEU A 144 -16.58 6.86 8.52
CA LEU A 144 -15.81 5.88 7.78
C LEU A 144 -14.38 5.78 8.30
N SER A 145 -13.75 6.90 8.66
CA SER A 145 -12.39 6.91 9.19
C SER A 145 -12.25 6.19 10.53
N HIS A 146 -13.32 6.05 11.31
CA HIS A 146 -13.27 5.21 12.51
C HIS A 146 -13.00 3.73 12.19
N LEU A 147 -13.43 3.24 11.02
CA LEU A 147 -13.25 1.85 10.61
C LEU A 147 -11.79 1.54 10.27
N ASP A 148 -11.13 2.41 9.50
CA ASP A 148 -9.72 2.25 9.21
C ASP A 148 -8.86 2.40 10.49
N TRP A 149 -9.22 3.32 11.38
CA TRP A 149 -8.54 3.52 12.66
C TRP A 149 -8.74 2.34 13.64
N ASP A 150 -9.91 1.72 13.65
CA ASP A 150 -10.14 0.49 14.42
C ASP A 150 -9.26 -0.65 13.92
N TYR A 151 -9.10 -0.76 12.59
CA TYR A 151 -8.15 -1.71 12.02
C TYR A 151 -6.70 -1.38 12.40
N VAL A 152 -6.30 -0.11 12.35
CA VAL A 152 -4.96 0.36 12.79
C VAL A 152 -4.67 -0.08 14.23
N LYS A 153 -5.58 0.17 15.16
CA LYS A 153 -5.44 -0.27 16.57
C LYS A 153 -5.37 -1.78 16.72
N SER A 154 -5.96 -2.55 15.80
CA SER A 154 -5.90 -4.00 15.83
C SER A 154 -4.53 -4.56 15.43
N ILE A 155 -3.82 -3.90 14.50
CA ILE A 155 -2.52 -4.38 14.00
C ILE A 155 -1.33 -3.78 14.74
N ILE A 156 -1.47 -2.56 15.26
CA ILE A 156 -0.44 -1.85 16.05
C ILE A 156 -1.06 -1.18 17.29
N PRO A 157 -1.57 -1.95 18.27
CA PRO A 157 -2.12 -1.37 19.49
C PRO A 157 -1.08 -0.50 20.23
N ILE A 158 -1.53 0.46 21.04
CA ILE A 158 -0.67 1.25 21.92
C ILE A 158 0.20 0.31 22.77
N GLY A 159 1.49 0.62 22.89
CA GLY A 159 2.50 -0.25 23.51
C GLY A 159 3.22 -1.18 22.52
N SER A 160 2.78 -1.25 21.26
CA SER A 160 3.46 -2.05 20.23
C SER A 160 4.88 -1.56 19.97
N LYS A 161 5.81 -2.51 19.81
CA LYS A 161 7.17 -2.23 19.33
C LYS A 161 7.16 -2.05 17.83
N VAL A 162 7.81 -0.99 17.37
CA VAL A 162 7.94 -0.65 15.95
C VAL A 162 9.37 -0.29 15.61
N ARG A 163 9.72 -0.46 14.34
CA ARG A 163 10.95 0.06 13.75
C ARG A 163 10.58 1.06 12.66
N LEU A 164 11.19 2.23 12.71
CA LEU A 164 10.98 3.32 11.78
C LEU A 164 12.23 3.51 10.93
N ILE A 165 12.07 3.73 9.64
CA ILE A 165 13.13 4.19 8.73
C ILE A 165 12.63 5.36 7.89
N SER A 166 13.54 6.18 7.40
CA SER A 166 13.21 7.32 6.54
C SER A 166 14.34 7.60 5.57
N ASP A 167 13.99 8.17 4.41
CA ASP A 167 14.96 8.73 3.46
C ASP A 167 15.73 9.89 4.10
N ASN A 168 15.10 10.61 5.03
CA ASN A 168 15.73 11.70 5.76
C ASN A 168 15.02 11.99 7.10
N LEU A 169 15.54 11.43 8.21
CA LEU A 169 15.03 11.70 9.56
C LEU A 169 15.28 13.13 10.07
N SER A 170 16.08 13.92 9.38
CA SER A 170 16.34 15.33 9.75
C SER A 170 15.33 16.31 9.16
N ASN A 171 14.47 15.86 8.23
CA ASN A 171 13.50 16.71 7.56
C ASN A 171 12.12 16.58 8.23
N ASN A 172 11.72 17.60 9.00
CA ASN A 172 10.40 17.67 9.59
C ASN A 172 9.43 18.33 8.60
N SER A 173 8.35 17.65 8.26
CA SER A 173 7.21 18.25 7.57
C SER A 173 6.14 18.57 8.61
N TYR A 174 5.91 19.86 8.89
CA TYR A 174 4.90 20.30 9.86
C TYR A 174 4.99 19.51 11.18
N ASP A 175 6.17 19.56 11.81
CA ASP A 175 6.45 18.97 13.13
C ASP A 175 6.39 17.43 13.19
N ARG A 176 6.22 16.78 12.03
CA ARG A 176 6.21 15.33 11.87
C ARG A 176 7.42 14.87 11.10
N ILE A 177 7.98 13.73 11.50
CA ILE A 177 8.92 12.99 10.67
C ILE A 177 8.11 12.12 9.70
N VAL A 178 8.48 12.12 8.42
CA VAL A 178 7.94 11.15 7.47
C VAL A 178 8.74 9.87 7.63
N SER A 179 8.10 8.79 8.05
CA SER A 179 8.80 7.52 8.29
C SER A 179 7.93 6.30 8.00
N TYR A 180 8.57 5.28 7.44
CA TYR A 180 7.95 4.01 7.16
C TYR A 180 7.95 3.18 8.43
N VAL A 181 6.77 2.73 8.86
CA VAL A 181 6.58 2.01 10.13
C VAL A 181 6.56 0.51 9.87
N PHE A 182 7.45 -0.20 10.56
CA PHE A 182 7.53 -1.65 10.54
C PHE A 182 7.19 -2.25 11.90
N PHE A 183 6.50 -3.38 11.91
CA PHE A 183 5.95 -4.01 13.11
C PHE A 183 5.85 -5.54 12.93
N GLY A 184 5.33 -6.21 13.96
CA GLY A 184 5.25 -7.67 14.01
C GLY A 184 6.57 -8.31 14.42
N GLN A 185 6.63 -9.64 14.34
CA GLN A 185 7.82 -10.39 14.73
C GLN A 185 9.02 -9.94 13.87
N ASN A 186 10.11 -9.53 14.54
CA ASN A 186 11.32 -9.02 13.89
C ASN A 186 11.08 -7.85 12.91
N PHE A 187 9.99 -7.08 13.07
CA PHE A 187 9.64 -5.96 12.20
C PHE A 187 9.42 -6.35 10.74
N GLU A 188 8.94 -7.57 10.48
CA GLU A 188 8.79 -8.08 9.10
C GLU A 188 7.62 -7.45 8.31
N LYS A 189 6.65 -6.85 8.99
CA LYS A 189 5.48 -6.22 8.36
C LYS A 189 5.66 -4.72 8.21
N ASN A 190 5.14 -4.14 7.13
CA ASN A 190 5.08 -2.69 6.94
C ASN A 190 3.64 -2.19 7.06
N PHE A 191 3.43 -1.11 7.82
CA PHE A 191 2.11 -0.56 8.12
C PHE A 191 1.31 -0.20 6.87
N SER A 192 1.86 0.62 5.97
CA SER A 192 1.15 1.10 4.78
C SER A 192 0.74 -0.06 3.87
N ILE A 193 1.62 -1.04 3.72
CA ILE A 193 1.37 -2.24 2.93
C ILE A 193 0.26 -3.09 3.55
N GLU A 194 0.24 -3.26 4.87
CA GLU A 194 -0.82 -4.01 5.58
C GLU A 194 -2.18 -3.29 5.51
N MET A 195 -2.20 -1.96 5.54
CA MET A 195 -3.42 -1.16 5.32
C MET A 195 -3.97 -1.36 3.91
N LEU A 196 -3.11 -1.31 2.88
CA LEU A 196 -3.48 -1.56 1.48
C LEU A 196 -3.95 -3.00 1.25
N ALA A 197 -3.22 -3.98 1.79
CA ALA A 197 -3.52 -5.40 1.66
C ALA A 197 -4.87 -5.78 2.28
N ASN A 198 -5.35 -4.98 3.23
CA ASN A 198 -6.64 -5.18 3.89
C ASN A 198 -7.71 -4.19 3.45
N GLY A 199 -7.44 -3.38 2.42
CA GLY A 199 -8.45 -2.56 1.75
C GLY A 199 -8.99 -1.40 2.59
N TRP A 200 -8.19 -0.87 3.52
CA TRP A 200 -8.59 0.20 4.43
C TRP A 200 -8.10 1.59 3.98
N THR A 201 -7.46 1.70 2.83
CA THR A 201 -6.90 2.96 2.33
C THR A 201 -6.61 2.89 0.83
N LEU A 202 -6.34 4.05 0.23
CA LEU A 202 -5.75 4.19 -1.10
C LEU A 202 -4.24 4.46 -1.02
N PRO A 203 -3.47 4.08 -2.07
CA PRO A 203 -2.07 4.43 -2.14
C PRO A 203 -1.89 5.93 -2.44
N ARG A 204 -0.95 6.57 -1.73
CA ARG A 204 -0.48 7.93 -1.97
C ARG A 204 0.99 7.87 -2.39
N ILE A 205 1.21 7.47 -3.64
CA ILE A 205 2.54 7.31 -4.23
C ILE A 205 2.54 8.09 -5.54
N GLY A 206 3.15 9.28 -5.48
CA GLY A 206 3.15 10.22 -6.57
C GLY A 206 3.96 9.79 -7.78
N LYS A 207 3.88 10.62 -8.82
CA LYS A 207 4.62 10.42 -10.07
C LYS A 207 6.13 10.42 -9.84
N ASP A 208 6.64 11.23 -8.92
CA ASP A 208 8.08 11.39 -8.73
C ASP A 208 8.70 10.25 -7.91
N GLU A 209 7.96 9.72 -6.93
CA GLU A 209 8.30 8.47 -6.25
C GLU A 209 8.31 7.30 -7.24
N PHE A 210 7.30 7.21 -8.12
CA PHE A 210 7.27 6.18 -9.15
C PHE A 210 8.45 6.29 -10.14
N LYS A 211 8.78 7.51 -10.60
CA LYS A 211 9.97 7.73 -11.44
C LYS A 211 11.25 7.28 -10.74
N THR A 212 11.43 7.68 -9.48
CA THR A 212 12.58 7.27 -8.66
C THR A 212 12.69 5.76 -8.59
N PHE A 213 11.58 5.07 -8.32
CA PHE A 213 11.52 3.61 -8.36
C PHE A 213 11.95 3.04 -9.71
N THR A 214 11.41 3.53 -10.84
CA THR A 214 11.77 3.00 -12.17
C THR A 214 13.25 3.21 -12.49
N PHE A 215 13.84 4.31 -12.03
CA PHE A 215 15.27 4.60 -12.18
C PHE A 215 16.14 3.70 -11.28
N ASP A 216 15.68 3.42 -10.06
CA ASP A 216 16.37 2.59 -9.09
C ASP A 216 16.12 1.08 -9.26
N PHE A 217 15.17 0.69 -10.12
CA PHE A 217 14.70 -0.69 -10.20
C PHE A 217 15.86 -1.66 -10.35
N LYS A 218 16.78 -1.39 -11.31
CA LYS A 218 17.96 -2.23 -11.60
C LYS A 218 19.19 -1.97 -10.71
N LYS A 219 19.10 -1.06 -9.73
CA LYS A 219 20.22 -0.77 -8.84
C LYS A 219 20.20 -1.69 -7.62
N ASP A 220 21.38 -2.15 -7.23
CA ASP A 220 21.59 -2.95 -6.02
C ASP A 220 21.23 -2.19 -4.74
N LEU A 221 21.60 -0.91 -4.72
CA LEU A 221 21.24 0.06 -3.69
C LEU A 221 20.26 1.08 -4.28
N LYS A 222 19.06 1.14 -3.72
CA LYS A 222 18.03 2.10 -4.13
C LYS A 222 18.18 3.38 -3.34
N SER A 223 17.87 4.50 -3.97
CA SER A 223 18.06 5.82 -3.39
C SER A 223 17.00 6.19 -2.34
N SER A 224 15.87 5.48 -2.31
CA SER A 224 14.80 5.69 -1.35
C SER A 224 14.22 4.39 -0.79
N VAL A 225 13.66 4.47 0.41
CA VAL A 225 12.88 3.41 1.04
C VAL A 225 11.65 3.08 0.18
N ALA A 226 10.98 4.08 -0.40
CA ALA A 226 9.85 3.86 -1.31
C ALA A 226 10.22 2.94 -2.47
N SER A 227 11.41 3.10 -3.06
CA SER A 227 11.87 2.24 -4.17
C SER A 227 11.98 0.76 -3.77
N TYR A 228 12.19 0.44 -2.49
CA TYR A 228 12.13 -0.93 -1.98
C TYR A 228 10.70 -1.41 -1.74
N LEU A 229 9.78 -0.51 -1.35
CA LEU A 229 8.43 -0.87 -0.90
C LEU A 229 7.36 -0.84 -1.99
N ILE A 230 7.54 -0.03 -3.05
CA ILE A 230 6.56 0.16 -4.12
C ILE A 230 6.02 -1.15 -4.72
N PRO A 231 6.86 -2.16 -5.04
CA PRO A 231 6.35 -3.42 -5.57
C PRO A 231 5.34 -4.13 -4.65
N PHE A 232 5.59 -4.06 -3.35
CA PHE A 232 4.75 -4.68 -2.33
C PHE A 232 3.49 -3.87 -2.07
N ALA A 233 3.58 -2.54 -2.07
CA ALA A 233 2.41 -1.66 -2.00
C ALA A 233 1.48 -1.86 -3.21
N ALA A 234 2.03 -1.97 -4.42
CA ALA A 234 1.26 -2.23 -5.63
C ALA A 234 0.53 -3.57 -5.57
N TYR A 235 1.24 -4.65 -5.18
CA TYR A 235 0.63 -5.95 -4.98
C TYR A 235 -0.45 -5.92 -3.90
N ALA A 236 -0.14 -5.38 -2.72
CA ALA A 236 -1.05 -5.28 -1.58
C ALA A 236 -2.34 -4.54 -1.93
N PHE A 237 -2.25 -3.41 -2.62
CA PHE A 237 -3.42 -2.64 -3.05
C PHE A 237 -4.37 -3.47 -3.93
N ASN A 238 -3.82 -4.16 -4.95
CA ASN A 238 -4.64 -5.01 -5.81
C ASN A 238 -5.14 -6.24 -5.09
N PHE A 239 -4.36 -6.80 -4.16
CA PHE A 239 -4.78 -7.90 -3.33
C PHE A 239 -5.98 -7.51 -2.46
N GLY A 240 -5.93 -6.40 -1.73
CA GLY A 240 -7.03 -5.91 -0.90
C GLY A 240 -8.30 -5.63 -1.72
N TYR A 241 -8.14 -4.93 -2.85
CA TYR A 241 -9.25 -4.62 -3.75
C TYR A 241 -9.88 -5.86 -4.40
N THR A 242 -9.07 -6.74 -5.00
CA THR A 242 -9.60 -7.91 -5.74
C THR A 242 -10.18 -8.97 -4.81
N ASN A 243 -9.66 -9.11 -3.60
CA ASN A 243 -10.20 -10.03 -2.60
C ASN A 243 -11.31 -9.42 -1.74
N LYS A 244 -11.77 -8.20 -2.06
CA LYS A 244 -12.93 -7.56 -1.41
C LYS A 244 -12.73 -7.45 0.10
N LYS A 245 -11.60 -6.88 0.53
CA LYS A 245 -11.28 -6.63 1.94
C LYS A 245 -11.59 -5.17 2.33
N GLY A 246 -11.76 -4.94 3.64
CA GLY A 246 -11.94 -3.61 4.21
C GLY A 246 -13.13 -2.88 3.62
N PHE A 247 -12.92 -1.65 3.14
CA PHE A 247 -13.97 -0.88 2.48
C PHE A 247 -14.55 -1.60 1.25
N TYR A 248 -13.79 -2.47 0.60
CA TYR A 248 -14.23 -3.20 -0.59
C TYR A 248 -15.02 -4.48 -0.28
N ALA A 249 -15.38 -4.75 0.98
CA ALA A 249 -16.16 -5.92 1.38
C ALA A 249 -17.48 -6.04 0.60
N LYS A 250 -17.86 -7.27 0.23
CA LYS A 250 -19.05 -7.51 -0.63
C LYS A 250 -20.35 -7.14 0.07
N GLU A 251 -20.37 -7.37 1.38
CA GLU A 251 -21.43 -7.02 2.31
C GLU A 251 -21.52 -5.52 2.58
N GLY A 252 -20.51 -4.73 2.19
CA GLY A 252 -20.38 -3.33 2.52
C GLY A 252 -19.87 -3.10 3.95
N VAL A 253 -19.72 -1.83 4.32
CA VAL A 253 -19.37 -1.40 5.67
C VAL A 253 -20.54 -0.66 6.30
N ASN A 254 -20.77 -0.87 7.59
CA ASN A 254 -21.85 -0.22 8.31
C ASN A 254 -21.31 1.02 9.05
N ILE A 255 -22.01 2.14 8.91
CA ILE A 255 -21.77 3.34 9.70
C ILE A 255 -23.08 3.88 10.26
N THR A 256 -23.03 4.66 11.34
CA THR A 256 -24.20 5.37 11.87
C THR A 256 -24.17 6.83 11.46
N LEU A 257 -25.11 7.26 10.63
CA LEU A 257 -25.31 8.66 10.22
C LEU A 257 -26.67 9.16 10.68
N ASN A 258 -26.69 10.29 11.40
CA ASN A 258 -27.92 10.90 11.90
C ASN A 258 -28.84 9.90 12.65
N ASN A 259 -28.24 9.08 13.52
CA ASN A 259 -28.90 8.01 14.28
C ASN A 259 -29.55 6.90 13.43
N LYS A 260 -29.13 6.74 12.17
CA LYS A 260 -29.54 5.65 11.30
C LYS A 260 -28.33 4.84 10.87
N GLU A 261 -28.47 3.52 10.87
CA GLU A 261 -27.46 2.65 10.29
C GLU A 261 -27.54 2.72 8.76
N GLU A 262 -26.40 2.99 8.13
CA GLU A 262 -26.22 2.97 6.69
C GLU A 262 -25.18 1.90 6.32
N ASN A 263 -25.53 1.05 5.37
CA ASN A 263 -24.60 0.10 4.76
C ASN A 263 -24.06 0.69 3.46
N ILE A 264 -22.75 0.97 3.43
CA ILE A 264 -22.08 1.58 2.28
C ILE A 264 -21.29 0.50 1.54
N LYS A 265 -21.46 0.45 0.21
CA LYS A 265 -20.74 -0.49 -0.66
C LYS A 265 -19.79 0.26 -1.57
N PHE A 266 -18.48 0.02 -1.37
CA PHE A 266 -17.44 0.52 -2.27
C PHE A 266 -17.09 -0.58 -3.28
N ASN A 267 -17.56 -0.42 -4.51
CA ASN A 267 -17.35 -1.41 -5.55
C ASN A 267 -15.98 -1.26 -6.21
N TYR A 268 -15.50 -0.01 -6.29
CA TYR A 268 -14.26 0.40 -6.94
C TYR A 268 -13.43 1.33 -6.04
N PRO A 269 -12.10 1.43 -6.26
CA PRO A 269 -11.25 2.40 -5.57
C PRO A 269 -11.71 3.86 -5.72
N GLN A 270 -12.31 4.20 -6.87
CA GLN A 270 -12.90 5.52 -7.13
C GLN A 270 -14.05 5.85 -6.18
N ASP A 271 -14.84 4.85 -5.76
CA ASP A 271 -15.93 5.06 -4.79
C ASP A 271 -15.34 5.52 -3.45
N LEU A 272 -14.26 4.87 -3.01
CA LEU A 272 -13.56 5.24 -1.78
C LEU A 272 -12.88 6.60 -1.93
N SER A 273 -12.26 6.90 -3.08
CA SER A 273 -11.61 8.19 -3.29
C SER A 273 -12.58 9.36 -3.21
N ASN A 274 -13.85 9.16 -3.58
CA ASN A 274 -14.88 10.20 -3.52
C ASN A 274 -15.28 10.58 -2.08
N GLU A 275 -14.94 9.76 -1.09
CA GLU A 275 -15.18 10.07 0.33
C GLU A 275 -14.15 11.06 0.87
N TYR A 276 -12.93 11.12 0.31
CA TYR A 276 -11.88 12.05 0.71
C TYR A 276 -12.24 13.47 0.25
N LYS A 277 -12.38 14.41 1.20
CA LYS A 277 -12.76 15.79 0.85
C LYS A 277 -11.72 16.53 0.00
N SER A 278 -10.44 16.48 0.39
CA SER A 278 -9.41 17.39 -0.13
C SER A 278 -8.48 16.77 -1.16
N HIS A 279 -8.33 15.44 -1.16
CA HIS A 279 -7.28 14.75 -1.92
C HIS A 279 -7.76 13.54 -2.73
N GLY A 280 -9.08 13.34 -2.84
CA GLY A 280 -9.66 12.17 -3.52
C GLY A 280 -9.21 11.99 -4.97
N GLU A 281 -9.22 13.07 -5.77
CA GLU A 281 -8.78 13.01 -7.17
C GLU A 281 -7.29 12.66 -7.29
N ASP A 282 -6.46 13.28 -6.46
CA ASP A 282 -5.02 13.04 -6.45
C ASP A 282 -4.70 11.60 -6.00
N LEU A 283 -5.35 11.11 -4.95
CA LEU A 283 -5.24 9.74 -4.47
C LEU A 283 -5.62 8.74 -5.55
N MET A 284 -6.69 9.02 -6.30
CA MET A 284 -7.11 8.13 -7.36
C MET A 284 -6.17 8.17 -8.57
N ASN A 285 -5.62 9.34 -8.91
CA ASN A 285 -4.57 9.47 -9.92
C ASN A 285 -3.32 8.67 -9.55
N ASP A 286 -2.93 8.66 -8.28
CA ASP A 286 -1.84 7.80 -7.77
C ASP A 286 -2.24 6.33 -7.84
N ALA A 287 -3.46 5.98 -7.40
CA ALA A 287 -3.98 4.61 -7.45
C ALA A 287 -3.98 4.01 -8.87
N TYR A 288 -4.31 4.79 -9.91
CA TYR A 288 -4.23 4.32 -11.30
C TYR A 288 -2.83 3.86 -11.73
N ARG A 289 -1.76 4.40 -11.12
CA ARG A 289 -0.39 3.94 -11.39
C ARG A 289 -0.13 2.53 -10.86
N PHE A 290 -0.90 2.09 -9.88
CA PHE A 290 -0.69 0.83 -9.20
C PHE A 290 -1.85 -0.15 -9.38
N LEU A 291 -2.96 0.22 -10.01
CA LEU A 291 -3.99 -0.75 -10.39
C LEU A 291 -3.52 -1.68 -11.50
N TYR A 292 -4.02 -2.93 -11.49
CA TYR A 292 -3.93 -3.76 -12.67
C TYR A 292 -4.54 -3.04 -13.87
N PRO A 293 -3.88 -3.04 -15.04
CA PRO A 293 -4.34 -2.40 -16.26
C PRO A 293 -5.81 -2.62 -16.63
N PHE A 294 -6.36 -3.83 -16.41
CA PHE A 294 -7.76 -4.12 -16.73
C PHE A 294 -8.77 -3.48 -15.76
N ASN A 295 -8.34 -3.12 -14.54
CA ASN A 295 -9.14 -2.45 -13.53
C ASN A 295 -9.15 -0.91 -13.68
N ILE A 296 -8.33 -0.36 -14.58
CA ILE A 296 -8.29 1.08 -14.85
C ILE A 296 -9.51 1.49 -15.68
N GLU A 297 -10.13 2.62 -15.32
CA GLU A 297 -11.26 3.20 -16.04
C GLU A 297 -10.92 3.48 -17.51
N ARG A 298 -11.87 3.22 -18.43
CA ARG A 298 -11.63 3.26 -19.88
C ARG A 298 -11.07 4.60 -20.38
N ASN A 299 -11.58 5.71 -19.86
CA ASN A 299 -11.13 7.07 -20.17
C ASN A 299 -9.71 7.36 -19.63
N LYS A 300 -9.30 6.75 -18.52
CA LYS A 300 -7.97 6.92 -17.89
C LYS A 300 -6.90 6.01 -18.50
N ARG A 301 -7.29 4.90 -19.14
CA ARG A 301 -6.36 3.94 -19.77
C ARG A 301 -5.34 4.57 -20.72
N LYS A 302 -5.70 5.59 -21.50
CA LYS A 302 -4.77 6.26 -22.41
C LYS A 302 -3.57 6.90 -21.71
N ILE A 303 -3.75 7.29 -20.44
CA ILE A 303 -2.73 7.96 -19.63
C ILE A 303 -1.88 6.93 -18.88
N PHE A 304 -2.52 5.87 -18.36
CA PHE A 304 -1.86 4.94 -17.44
C PHE A 304 -1.44 3.61 -18.06
N LEU A 305 -1.95 3.19 -19.24
CA LEU A 305 -1.51 1.95 -19.88
C LEU A 305 -0.16 2.09 -20.61
N ASN A 306 0.89 2.46 -19.87
CA ASN A 306 2.26 2.53 -20.35
C ASN A 306 3.25 2.39 -19.18
N LYS A 307 4.50 2.06 -19.51
CA LYS A 307 5.57 1.81 -18.53
C LYS A 307 5.97 3.05 -17.73
N GLU A 308 5.72 4.25 -18.25
CA GLU A 308 6.05 5.51 -17.59
C GLU A 308 5.04 5.89 -16.51
N ASN A 309 3.83 5.33 -16.56
CA ASN A 309 2.74 5.73 -15.69
C ASN A 309 2.09 4.60 -14.89
N ASN A 310 2.36 3.33 -15.19
CA ASN A 310 1.82 2.20 -14.44
C ASN A 310 2.88 1.13 -14.12
N PHE A 311 2.86 0.68 -12.88
CA PHE A 311 3.78 -0.31 -12.32
C PHE A 311 3.77 -1.65 -13.07
N TYR A 312 2.60 -2.18 -13.40
CA TYR A 312 2.50 -3.49 -14.04
C TYR A 312 2.87 -3.44 -15.53
N GLU A 313 2.56 -2.36 -16.23
CA GLU A 313 3.07 -2.16 -17.59
C GLU A 313 4.60 -1.92 -17.60
N PHE A 314 5.14 -1.29 -16.55
CA PHE A 314 6.59 -1.22 -16.35
C PHE A 314 7.22 -2.60 -16.16
N LEU A 315 6.71 -3.42 -15.23
CA LEU A 315 7.19 -4.79 -15.01
C LEU A 315 7.10 -5.64 -16.28
N ARG A 316 5.98 -5.56 -16.99
CA ARG A 316 5.80 -6.22 -18.28
C ARG A 316 6.81 -5.78 -19.33
N PHE A 317 7.21 -4.51 -19.34
CA PHE A 317 8.22 -4.00 -20.26
C PHE A 317 9.62 -4.51 -19.92
N VAL A 318 9.98 -4.57 -18.64
CA VAL A 318 11.32 -5.02 -18.22
C VAL A 318 11.50 -6.53 -18.28
N ASN A 319 10.44 -7.33 -18.09
CA ASN A 319 10.50 -8.80 -18.16
C ASN A 319 10.44 -9.35 -19.60
N LYS A 320 10.19 -8.50 -20.60
CA LYS A 320 10.19 -8.88 -22.03
C LYS A 320 11.55 -8.74 -22.69
N LYS A 321 12.57 -8.28 -21.96
CA LYS A 321 13.93 -8.04 -22.45
C LYS A 321 14.88 -9.04 -21.83
#